data_AF-A0A6N6KCR7-F1
#
_entry.id   AF-A0A6N6KCR7-F1
#
_cell.length_a   1.000
_cell.length_b   1.000
_cell.length_c   1.000
_cell.angle_alpha   90.00
_cell.angle_beta   90.00
_cell.angle_gamma   90.00
#
_symmetry.space_group_name_H-M   'P 1'
#
loop_
_entity.id
_entity.type
_entity.pdbx_description
1 polymer ?
#
loop_
_entity_poly.entity_id
_entity_poly.type
_entity_poly.pdbx_seq_one_letter_code
_entity_poly.pdbx_strand_id
1 'polypeptide(L)'
;MNFKKISLSVLFFLGVILMVQAQNNAIDQYFKQYVDDERFTVVFISPKFFNIMNEVFTNLDLEEGDVDEDELKAVMEIAKDMKELRILTTDVTPLAFYKEAKEKIDTKDYEVLMTVRTKDQQNVDIFVKQGADDSIQEMLLFAGGGMEEEGDANFAIIS
;
A
#
# COMPACT_ATOMS: atom_id res chain seq x y z
N MET A 1 -26.69 29.43 -28.72
CA MET A 1 -25.38 29.04 -28.18
C MET A 1 -24.49 28.64 -29.34
N ASN A 2 -23.30 29.25 -29.51
CA ASN A 2 -22.47 29.04 -30.71
C ASN A 2 -21.90 27.61 -30.73
N PHE A 3 -22.22 26.82 -31.76
CA PHE A 3 -21.77 25.42 -31.91
C PHE A 3 -20.25 25.26 -31.80
N LYS A 4 -19.46 26.22 -32.27
CA LYS A 4 -18.00 26.26 -32.10
C LYS A 4 -17.56 26.34 -30.62
N LYS A 5 -18.30 27.07 -29.79
CA LYS A 5 -18.00 27.21 -28.35
C LYS A 5 -18.36 25.92 -27.59
N ILE A 6 -19.45 25.25 -28.00
CA ILE A 6 -19.85 23.94 -27.44
C ILE A 6 -18.81 22.88 -27.80
N SER A 7 -18.39 22.81 -29.07
CA SER A 7 -17.36 21.86 -29.52
C SER A 7 -16.02 22.05 -28.80
N LEU A 8 -15.62 23.30 -28.54
CA LEU A 8 -14.39 23.60 -27.81
C LEU A 8 -14.48 23.24 -26.32
N SER A 9 -15.64 23.45 -25.67
CA SER A 9 -15.87 23.02 -24.29
C SER A 9 -15.89 21.51 -24.15
N VAL A 10 -16.48 20.77 -25.10
CA VAL A 10 -16.49 19.30 -25.06
C VAL A 10 -15.08 18.73 -25.21
N LEU A 11 -14.26 19.30 -26.10
CA LEU A 11 -12.87 18.88 -26.28
C LEU A 11 -12.01 19.16 -25.04
N PHE A 12 -12.26 20.28 -24.35
CA PHE A 12 -11.58 20.62 -23.09
C PHE A 12 -11.97 19.66 -21.96
N PHE A 13 -13.26 19.34 -21.81
CA PHE A 13 -13.72 18.37 -20.80
C PHE A 13 -13.18 16.95 -21.06
N LEU A 14 -13.08 16.53 -22.33
CA LEU A 14 -12.53 15.21 -22.67
C LEU A 14 -11.03 15.12 -22.35
N GLY A 15 -10.27 16.21 -22.50
CA GLY A 15 -8.85 16.27 -22.14
C GLY A 15 -8.58 16.14 -20.64
N VAL A 16 -9.47 16.69 -19.79
CA VAL A 16 -9.34 16.61 -18.33
C VAL A 16 -9.58 15.19 -17.81
N ILE A 17 -10.54 14.47 -18.39
CA ILE A 17 -10.87 13.09 -17.99
C ILE A 17 -9.71 12.12 -18.27
N LEU A 18 -8.96 12.34 -19.36
CA LEU A 18 -7.80 11.51 -19.71
C LEU A 18 -6.58 11.73 -18.79
N MET A 19 -6.42 12.94 -18.23
CA MET A 19 -5.31 13.23 -17.30
C MET A 19 -5.53 12.61 -15.91
N VAL A 20 -6.79 12.48 -15.46
CA VAL A 20 -7.14 11.87 -14.15
C VAL A 20 -6.82 10.36 -14.12
N GLN A 21 -6.92 9.67 -15.25
CA GLN A 21 -6.66 8.22 -15.34
C GLN A 21 -5.17 7.85 -15.28
N ALA A 22 -4.25 8.81 -15.46
CA ALA A 22 -2.81 8.54 -15.48
C ALA A 22 -2.16 8.56 -14.08
N GLN A 23 -2.73 9.30 -13.12
CA GLN A 23 -2.16 9.44 -11.78
C GLN A 23 -2.28 8.15 -10.95
N ASN A 24 -3.35 7.40 -11.12
CA ASN A 24 -3.55 6.11 -10.45
C ASN A 24 -2.58 4.99 -10.88
N ASN A 25 -1.73 5.20 -11.90
CA ASN A 25 -0.93 4.14 -12.53
C ASN A 25 0.54 4.14 -12.09
N ALA A 26 1.00 5.08 -11.26
CA ALA A 26 2.41 5.15 -10.87
C ALA A 26 2.87 3.89 -10.10
N ILE A 27 2.02 3.38 -9.20
CA ILE A 27 2.29 2.17 -8.40
C ILE A 27 2.27 0.93 -9.28
N ASP A 28 1.24 0.81 -10.13
CA ASP A 28 1.13 -0.27 -11.12
C ASP A 28 2.38 -0.34 -12.02
N GLN A 29 2.87 0.81 -12.49
CA GLN A 29 4.06 0.89 -13.32
C GLN A 29 5.32 0.53 -12.54
N TYR A 30 5.48 1.06 -11.32
CA TYR A 30 6.64 0.74 -10.48
C TYR A 30 6.68 -0.74 -10.14
N PHE A 31 5.54 -1.33 -9.79
CA PHE A 31 5.44 -2.75 -9.46
C PHE A 31 5.70 -3.64 -10.69
N LYS A 32 5.13 -3.31 -11.86
CA LYS A 32 5.42 -4.02 -13.12
C LYS A 32 6.88 -3.95 -13.54
N GLN A 33 7.61 -2.91 -13.16
CA GLN A 33 9.03 -2.79 -13.47
C GLN A 33 9.85 -3.88 -12.76
N TYR A 34 9.40 -4.34 -11.59
CA TYR A 34 10.18 -5.22 -10.70
C TYR A 34 9.54 -6.59 -10.43
N VAL A 35 8.31 -6.84 -10.90
CA VAL A 35 7.60 -8.11 -10.67
C VAL A 35 8.35 -9.33 -11.20
N ASP A 36 9.11 -9.18 -12.28
CA ASP A 36 9.91 -10.23 -12.90
C ASP A 36 11.42 -10.08 -12.60
N ASP A 37 11.81 -9.17 -11.70
CA ASP A 37 13.21 -8.92 -11.34
C ASP A 37 13.65 -9.83 -10.18
N GLU A 38 14.62 -10.72 -10.43
CA GLU A 38 15.11 -11.70 -9.45
C GLU A 38 15.70 -11.08 -8.17
N ARG A 39 16.03 -9.79 -8.19
CA ARG A 39 16.51 -9.08 -7.00
C ARG A 39 15.39 -8.79 -6.00
N PHE A 40 14.14 -8.94 -6.42
CA PHE A 40 12.98 -8.56 -5.64
C PHE A 40 12.15 -9.77 -5.23
N THR A 41 11.70 -9.74 -3.97
CA THR A 41 10.59 -10.55 -3.52
C THR A 41 9.31 -9.74 -3.69
N VAL A 42 8.37 -10.34 -4.43
CA VAL A 42 7.12 -9.68 -4.80
C VAL A 42 5.95 -10.49 -4.22
N VAL A 43 5.13 -9.84 -3.39
CA VAL A 43 3.91 -10.44 -2.84
C VAL A 43 2.72 -9.64 -3.35
N PHE A 44 1.81 -10.33 -4.04
CA PHE A 44 0.54 -9.77 -4.51
C PHE A 44 -0.61 -10.57 -3.90
N ILE A 45 -1.45 -9.89 -3.12
CA ILE A 45 -2.67 -10.48 -2.57
C ILE A 45 -3.86 -9.81 -3.23
N SER A 46 -4.58 -10.60 -4.03
CA SER A 46 -5.76 -10.14 -4.76
C SER A 46 -6.96 -9.90 -3.82
N PRO A 47 -7.93 -9.04 -4.21
CA PRO A 47 -9.18 -8.87 -3.47
C PRO A 47 -9.93 -10.18 -3.23
N LYS A 48 -9.85 -11.11 -4.18
CA LYS A 48 -10.50 -12.43 -4.07
C LYS A 48 -9.93 -13.25 -2.91
N PHE A 49 -8.64 -13.11 -2.61
CA PHE A 49 -8.04 -13.80 -1.47
C PHE A 49 -8.62 -13.29 -0.17
N PHE A 50 -8.72 -11.96 0.01
CA PHE A 50 -9.34 -11.36 1.20
C PHE A 50 -10.80 -11.79 1.35
N ASN A 51 -11.57 -11.87 0.27
CA ASN A 51 -12.95 -12.38 0.32
C ASN A 51 -13.02 -13.83 0.79
N ILE A 52 -12.18 -14.72 0.25
CA ILE A 52 -12.12 -16.14 0.66
C ILE A 52 -11.68 -16.24 2.12
N MET A 53 -10.68 -15.46 2.52
CA MET A 53 -10.21 -15.41 3.90
C MET A 53 -11.31 -14.93 4.83
N ASN A 54 -12.01 -13.84 4.52
CA ASN A 54 -13.15 -13.36 5.30
C ASN A 54 -14.24 -14.42 5.46
N GLU A 55 -14.56 -15.17 4.40
CA GLU A 55 -15.51 -16.28 4.46
C GLU A 55 -15.00 -17.43 5.34
N VAL A 56 -13.74 -17.84 5.19
CA VAL A 56 -13.13 -18.88 6.02
C VAL A 56 -13.14 -18.45 7.48
N PHE A 57 -12.71 -17.23 7.76
CA PHE A 57 -12.62 -16.66 9.09
C PHE A 57 -13.95 -16.42 9.78
N THR A 58 -15.00 -16.04 9.04
CA THR A 58 -16.36 -15.91 9.59
C THR A 58 -16.96 -17.27 9.95
N ASN A 59 -16.49 -18.34 9.30
CA ASN A 59 -16.95 -19.71 9.53
C ASN A 59 -16.03 -20.53 10.45
N LEU A 60 -14.88 -19.98 10.86
CA LEU A 60 -14.01 -20.56 11.87
C LEU A 60 -14.52 -20.09 13.24
N ASP A 61 -15.20 -20.99 13.97
CA ASP A 61 -15.29 -20.88 15.42
C ASP A 61 -13.88 -21.08 15.95
N LEU A 62 -13.18 -19.97 16.22
CA LEU A 62 -11.88 -19.98 16.87
C LEU A 62 -12.12 -20.53 18.29
N GLU A 63 -11.66 -21.74 18.56
CA GLU A 63 -11.68 -22.28 19.92
C GLU A 63 -10.77 -21.41 20.80
N GLU A 64 -11.35 -20.86 21.88
CA GLU A 64 -10.67 -20.09 22.92
C GLU A 64 -9.39 -20.81 23.37
N GLY A 65 -8.19 -20.33 23.01
CA GLY A 65 -6.97 -20.93 23.56
C GLY A 65 -5.62 -20.46 23.05
N ASP A 66 -5.44 -20.26 21.74
CA ASP A 66 -4.07 -20.17 21.18
C ASP A 66 -3.67 -18.78 20.64
N VAL A 67 -4.62 -17.84 20.52
CA VAL A 67 -4.36 -16.46 20.07
C VAL A 67 -5.27 -15.52 20.86
N ASP A 68 -4.76 -14.35 21.29
CA ASP A 68 -5.60 -13.30 21.87
C ASP A 68 -6.70 -12.94 20.86
N GLU A 69 -7.94 -13.28 21.18
CA GLU A 69 -9.07 -13.10 20.27
C GLU A 69 -9.26 -11.63 19.88
N ASP A 70 -8.90 -10.69 20.75
CA ASP A 70 -9.09 -9.27 20.50
C ASP A 70 -8.01 -8.75 19.54
N GLU A 71 -6.76 -9.21 19.66
CA GLU A 71 -5.69 -8.91 18.69
C GLU A 71 -5.98 -9.54 17.33
N LEU A 72 -6.44 -10.80 17.31
CA LEU A 72 -6.81 -11.49 16.09
C LEU A 72 -7.99 -10.78 15.41
N LYS A 73 -9.05 -10.43 16.17
CA LYS A 73 -10.19 -9.65 15.64
C LYS A 73 -9.74 -8.30 15.07
N ALA A 74 -8.84 -7.58 15.72
CA ALA A 74 -8.35 -6.29 15.23
C ALA A 74 -7.57 -6.42 13.90
N VAL A 75 -6.65 -7.39 13.81
CA VAL A 75 -5.93 -7.69 12.56
C VAL A 75 -6.91 -8.11 11.46
N MET A 76 -7.96 -8.83 11.82
CA MET A 76 -8.97 -9.34 10.90
C MET A 76 -9.94 -8.25 10.42
N GLU A 77 -10.28 -7.27 11.25
CA GLU A 77 -11.02 -6.08 10.81
C GLU A 77 -10.19 -5.27 9.81
N ILE A 78 -8.92 -5.05 10.10
CA ILE A 78 -8.02 -4.36 9.16
C ILE A 78 -7.89 -5.13 7.86
N ALA A 79 -7.77 -6.46 7.91
CA ALA A 79 -7.70 -7.31 6.72
C ALA A 79 -9.02 -7.38 5.94
N LYS A 80 -10.18 -7.26 6.61
CA LYS A 80 -11.50 -7.22 5.96
C LYS A 80 -11.67 -5.99 5.08
N ASP A 81 -11.10 -4.88 5.50
CA ASP A 81 -11.20 -3.61 4.80
C ASP A 81 -10.17 -3.46 3.68
N MET A 82 -9.16 -4.33 3.62
CA MET A 82 -8.15 -4.35 2.54
C MET A 82 -8.73 -4.91 1.24
N LYS A 83 -8.78 -4.08 0.21
CA LYS A 83 -9.14 -4.54 -1.14
C LYS A 83 -7.95 -5.15 -1.87
N GLU A 84 -6.73 -4.68 -1.61
CA GLU A 84 -5.54 -5.12 -2.34
C GLU A 84 -4.27 -4.89 -1.52
N LEU A 85 -3.35 -5.87 -1.50
CA LEU A 85 -2.04 -5.72 -0.88
C LEU A 85 -0.93 -6.04 -1.88
N ARG A 86 0.02 -5.11 -1.97
CA ARG A 86 1.21 -5.22 -2.81
C ARG A 86 2.46 -4.93 -1.99
N ILE A 87 3.33 -5.91 -1.89
CA ILE A 87 4.62 -5.78 -1.21
C ILE A 87 5.72 -6.04 -2.24
N LEU A 88 6.66 -5.11 -2.33
CA LEU A 88 7.87 -5.24 -3.11
C LEU A 88 9.06 -4.98 -2.19
N THR A 89 9.89 -6.01 -1.98
CA THR A 89 11.06 -5.92 -1.11
C THR A 89 12.31 -6.47 -1.80
N THR A 90 13.48 -6.01 -1.39
CA THR A 90 14.77 -6.46 -1.91
C THR A 90 15.85 -6.26 -0.86
N ASP A 91 16.77 -7.20 -0.76
CA ASP A 91 17.98 -7.06 0.07
C ASP A 91 19.15 -6.44 -0.73
N VAL A 92 18.96 -6.26 -2.03
CA VAL A 92 19.97 -5.71 -2.93
C VAL A 92 19.85 -4.19 -2.93
N THR A 93 20.78 -3.49 -2.27
CA THR A 93 20.80 -2.02 -2.21
C THR A 93 19.47 -1.38 -1.76
N PRO A 94 18.85 -1.85 -0.66
CA PRO A 94 17.47 -1.52 -0.30
C PRO A 94 17.23 -0.01 -0.12
N LEU A 95 18.22 0.73 0.38
CA LEU A 95 18.12 2.18 0.53
C LEU A 95 18.03 2.92 -0.82
N ALA A 96 18.67 2.41 -1.87
CA ALA A 96 18.60 3.00 -3.20
C ALA A 96 17.20 2.84 -3.80
N PHE A 97 16.64 1.63 -3.70
CA PHE A 97 15.28 1.35 -4.18
C PHE A 97 14.20 2.04 -3.35
N TYR A 98 14.41 2.20 -2.03
CA TYR A 98 13.51 3.02 -1.21
C TYR A 98 13.44 4.48 -1.69
N LYS A 99 14.60 5.10 -1.99
CA LYS A 99 14.64 6.47 -2.52
C LYS A 99 13.98 6.54 -3.91
N GLU A 100 14.28 5.59 -4.78
CA GLU A 100 13.68 5.50 -6.10
C GLU A 100 12.15 5.37 -6.03
N ALA A 101 11.63 4.49 -5.16
CA ALA A 101 10.20 4.31 -4.95
C ALA A 101 9.52 5.62 -4.54
N LYS A 102 10.11 6.37 -3.60
CA LYS A 102 9.58 7.66 -3.15
C LYS A 102 9.63 8.77 -4.21
N GLU A 103 10.55 8.67 -5.16
CA GLU A 103 10.62 9.61 -6.28
C GLU A 103 9.63 9.25 -7.39
N LYS A 104 9.41 7.96 -7.66
CA LYS A 104 8.58 7.48 -8.77
C LYS A 104 7.10 7.31 -8.41
N ILE A 105 6.78 7.00 -7.17
CA ILE A 105 5.41 6.80 -6.71
C ILE A 105 4.89 8.11 -6.11
N ASP A 106 3.87 8.68 -6.75
CA ASP A 106 3.17 9.84 -6.22
C ASP A 106 2.22 9.40 -5.09
N THR A 107 2.56 9.72 -3.84
CA THR A 107 1.78 9.38 -2.65
C THR A 107 0.91 10.54 -2.17
N LYS A 108 0.59 11.55 -3.00
CA LYS A 108 -0.21 12.72 -2.58
C LYS A 108 -1.62 12.38 -2.12
N ASP A 109 -2.24 11.39 -2.73
CA ASP A 109 -3.60 10.95 -2.40
C ASP A 109 -3.60 9.86 -1.31
N TYR A 110 -2.45 9.65 -0.66
CA TYR A 110 -2.28 8.66 0.40
C TYR A 110 -2.11 9.34 1.76
N GLU A 111 -2.67 8.71 2.78
CA GLU A 111 -2.41 9.03 4.18
C GLU A 111 -1.22 8.24 4.70
N VAL A 112 -0.35 8.90 5.47
CA VAL A 112 0.76 8.25 6.17
C VAL A 112 0.22 7.65 7.48
N LEU A 113 0.22 6.33 7.59
CA LEU A 113 -0.14 5.66 8.85
C LEU A 113 1.05 5.52 9.78
N MET A 114 2.22 5.22 9.22
CA MET A 114 3.42 4.99 10.01
C MET A 114 4.67 5.41 9.25
N THR A 115 5.62 5.97 9.98
CA THR A 115 6.95 6.33 9.48
C THR A 115 7.96 5.93 10.54
N VAL A 116 8.83 4.98 10.23
CA VAL A 116 9.94 4.55 11.07
C VAL A 116 11.23 5.05 10.44
N ARG A 117 12.08 5.67 11.26
CA ARG A 117 13.42 6.11 10.88
C ARG A 117 14.39 5.68 11.97
N THR A 118 15.44 4.96 11.60
CA THR A 118 16.48 4.56 12.53
C THR A 118 17.82 5.22 12.19
N LYS A 119 18.79 5.15 13.12
CA LYS A 119 20.12 5.74 12.93
C LYS A 119 20.97 4.97 11.90
N ASP A 120 20.71 3.68 11.76
CA ASP A 120 21.30 2.76 10.80
C ASP A 120 20.60 2.78 9.43
N GLN A 121 19.70 3.76 9.20
CA GLN A 121 19.01 3.99 7.93
C GLN A 121 18.02 2.87 7.55
N GLN A 122 17.48 2.15 8.53
CA GLN A 122 16.25 1.37 8.37
C GLN A 122 15.07 2.35 8.36
N ASN A 123 14.48 2.49 7.17
CA ASN A 123 13.39 3.40 6.90
C ASN A 123 12.18 2.56 6.50
N VAL A 124 11.06 2.73 7.20
CA VAL A 124 9.78 2.14 6.83
C VAL A 124 8.76 3.25 6.71
N ASP A 125 8.02 3.28 5.60
CA ASP A 125 6.82 4.10 5.44
C ASP A 125 5.64 3.18 5.14
N ILE A 126 4.54 3.35 5.87
CA ILE A 126 3.26 2.69 5.58
C ILE A 126 2.26 3.78 5.18
N PHE A 127 1.69 3.62 4.00
CA PHE A 127 0.69 4.50 3.45
C PHE A 127 -0.60 3.75 3.18
N VAL A 128 -1.73 4.43 3.33
CA VAL A 128 -3.03 3.92 2.91
C VAL A 128 -3.77 4.93 2.07
N LYS A 129 -4.56 4.41 1.13
CA LYS A 129 -5.53 5.18 0.37
C LYS A 129 -6.91 4.68 0.74
N GLN A 130 -7.71 5.59 1.29
CA GLN A 130 -9.07 5.29 1.71
C GLN A 130 -10.07 5.57 0.59
N GLY A 131 -11.15 4.81 0.60
CA GLY A 131 -12.32 5.05 -0.24
C GLY A 131 -13.26 6.10 0.34
N ALA A 132 -14.32 6.43 -0.40
CA ALA A 132 -15.36 7.34 0.07
C ALA A 132 -16.18 6.79 1.27
N ASP A 133 -16.02 5.52 1.58
CA ASP A 133 -16.63 4.76 2.66
C ASP A 133 -15.63 4.46 3.81
N ASP A 134 -14.51 5.18 3.86
CA ASP A 134 -13.36 4.97 4.76
C ASP A 134 -12.68 3.58 4.63
N SER A 135 -13.07 2.76 3.66
CA SER A 135 -12.43 1.45 3.41
C SER A 135 -11.01 1.60 2.87
N ILE A 136 -10.09 0.72 3.27
CA ILE A 136 -8.69 0.72 2.79
C ILE A 136 -8.65 0.15 1.37
N GLN A 137 -8.59 1.02 0.37
CA GLN A 137 -8.54 0.59 -1.03
C GLN A 137 -7.15 0.04 -1.39
N GLU A 138 -6.10 0.73 -0.97
CA GLU A 138 -4.72 0.39 -1.30
C GLU A 138 -3.84 0.63 -0.08
N MET A 139 -2.96 -0.33 0.23
CA MET A 139 -1.91 -0.18 1.24
C MET A 139 -0.54 -0.33 0.57
N LEU A 140 0.36 0.62 0.87
CA LEU A 140 1.74 0.62 0.38
C LEU A 140 2.70 0.55 1.55
N LEU A 141 3.71 -0.29 1.40
CA LEU A 141 4.83 -0.39 2.33
C LEU A 141 6.12 -0.10 1.57
N PHE A 142 6.84 0.94 1.98
CA PHE A 142 8.20 1.20 1.53
C PHE A 142 9.17 0.86 2.66
N ALA A 143 9.95 -0.20 2.48
CA ALA A 143 11.05 -0.54 3.37
C ALA A 143 12.38 -0.29 2.67
N GLY A 144 13.32 0.30 3.38
CA GLY A 144 14.71 0.46 2.97
C GLY A 144 15.64 0.23 4.15
N GLY A 145 16.74 -0.48 3.93
CA GLY A 145 17.63 -0.98 5.00
C GLY A 145 17.57 -2.50 5.08
N GLY A 146 18.71 -3.14 5.33
CA GLY A 146 18.73 -4.58 5.60
C GLY A 146 18.18 -4.85 6.99
N MET A 147 17.42 -5.94 7.15
CA MET A 147 17.14 -6.48 8.49
C MET A 147 18.46 -7.05 9.03
N GLU A 148 19.27 -6.24 9.71
CA GLU A 148 20.31 -6.80 10.57
C GLU A 148 19.61 -7.47 11.75
N GLU A 149 19.88 -8.76 11.95
CA GLU A 149 19.42 -9.49 13.14
C GLU A 149 19.99 -8.83 14.41
N GLU A 150 19.11 -8.69 15.39
CA GLU A 150 19.35 -8.30 16.78
C GLU A 150 19.68 -6.83 17.10
N GLY A 151 18.79 -6.23 17.89
CA GLY A 151 19.12 -5.11 18.76
C GLY A 151 17.87 -4.47 19.36
N ASP A 152 17.65 -4.69 20.67
CA ASP A 152 16.59 -4.09 21.51
C ASP A 152 16.07 -2.75 20.97
N ALA A 153 14.95 -2.79 20.24
CA ALA A 153 14.21 -1.61 19.87
C ALA A 153 13.46 -1.11 21.11
N ASN A 154 14.13 -0.30 21.93
CA ASN A 154 13.48 0.47 22.98
C ASN A 154 12.59 1.54 22.32
N PHE A 155 11.35 1.17 22.01
CA PHE A 155 10.30 2.12 21.64
C PHE A 155 9.91 2.93 22.88
N ALA A 156 10.42 4.15 22.98
CA ALA A 156 9.88 5.13 23.91
C ALA A 156 8.67 5.79 23.23
N ILE A 157 7.46 5.48 23.70
CA ILE A 157 6.27 6.28 23.39
C ILE A 157 6.45 7.61 24.11
N ILE A 158 6.76 8.67 23.37
CA ILE A 158 6.68 10.03 23.89
C ILE A 158 5.26 10.51 23.62
N SER A 159 4.43 10.54 24.66
CA SER A 159 3.12 11.18 24.69
C SER A 159 3.25 12.69 24.86
#